data_AF-A0A6V7X5A0-F1
#
_entry.id   AF-A0A6V7X5A0-F1
#
_cell.length_a   1.000
_cell.length_b   1.000
_cell.length_c   1.000
_cell.angle_alpha   90.00
_cell.angle_beta   90.00
_cell.angle_gamma   90.00
#
_symmetry.space_group_name_H-M   'P 1'
#
loop_
_entity.id
_entity.type
_entity.pdbx_description
1 polymer ?
#
loop_
_entity_poly.entity_id
_entity_poly.type
_entity_poly.pdbx_seq_one_letter_code
_entity_poly.pdbx_strand_id
1 'polypeptide(L)'
;MSHGGYTTAELYAITYGIRDITKSIENKLTCGTATRLRRFVDAVLAYTGAEEIDIIAHSMGVTYARIIIQGNMWILHRCQLGDPLKSKNK
;
A
#
# COMPACT_ATOMS: atom_id res chain seq x y z
N MET A 1 -11.46 -3.74 24.72
CA MET A 1 -12.30 -3.25 23.61
C MET A 1 -11.58 -2.06 23.00
N SER A 2 -11.25 -2.11 21.71
CA SER A 2 -10.64 -0.97 21.01
C SER A 2 -11.72 0.11 20.83
N HIS A 3 -11.35 1.39 20.92
CA HIS A 3 -12.29 2.54 20.93
C HIS A 3 -12.93 2.84 19.55
N GLY A 4 -13.20 1.81 18.74
CA GLY A 4 -13.77 1.95 17.40
C GLY A 4 -14.40 0.68 16.83
N GLY A 5 -14.62 -0.37 17.63
CA GLY A 5 -15.30 -1.60 17.18
C GLY A 5 -14.45 -2.57 16.35
N TYR A 6 -13.30 -2.13 15.82
CA TYR A 6 -12.37 -2.99 15.08
C TYR A 6 -11.65 -3.99 15.98
N THR A 7 -11.59 -5.24 15.53
CA THR A 7 -10.75 -6.30 16.05
C THR A 7 -9.31 -6.16 15.55
N THR A 8 -8.38 -6.84 16.21
CA THR A 8 -6.99 -6.89 15.75
C THR A 8 -6.82 -7.62 14.42
N ALA A 9 -7.82 -8.35 13.96
CA ALA A 9 -7.83 -9.04 12.67
C ALA A 9 -8.35 -8.15 11.51
N GLU A 10 -8.72 -6.89 11.78
CA GLU A 10 -9.27 -5.97 10.78
C GLU A 10 -8.37 -4.75 10.54
N LEU A 11 -7.32 -4.56 11.34
CA LEU A 11 -6.41 -3.43 11.22
C LEU A 11 -4.98 -3.90 10.98
N TYR A 12 -4.43 -3.53 9.82
CA TYR A 12 -3.09 -3.91 9.39
C TYR A 12 -2.28 -2.67 9.02
N ALA A 13 -0.98 -2.67 9.36
CA ALA A 13 -0.08 -1.57 9.06
C ALA A 13 1.31 -2.08 8.63
N ILE A 14 1.96 -1.34 7.74
CA ILE A 14 3.32 -1.62 7.28
C ILE A 14 4.16 -0.34 7.27
N THR A 15 5.40 -0.43 7.75
CA THR A 15 6.38 0.66 7.67
C THR A 15 7.18 0.59 6.38
N TYR A 16 7.49 1.74 5.79
CA TYR A 16 8.33 1.87 4.59
C TYR A 16 9.25 3.08 4.68
N GLY A 17 10.28 3.10 3.83
CA GLY A 17 11.29 4.17 3.82
C GLY A 17 12.31 4.10 4.97
N ILE A 18 13.11 5.15 5.07
CA ILE A 18 14.08 5.41 6.11
C ILE A 18 13.33 5.81 7.39
N ARG A 19 13.71 5.19 8.51
CA ARG A 19 13.09 5.36 9.83
C ARG A 19 13.68 6.50 10.66
N ASP A 20 14.73 7.13 10.15
CA ASP A 20 15.33 8.33 10.73
C ASP A 20 14.56 9.57 10.24
N ILE A 21 13.88 10.25 11.16
CA ILE A 21 13.05 11.42 10.85
C ILE A 21 13.86 12.58 10.27
N THR A 22 15.13 12.69 10.65
CA THR A 22 16.04 13.74 10.15
C THR A 22 16.40 13.54 8.68
N LYS A 23 16.23 12.32 8.16
CA LYS A 23 16.49 11.92 6.77
C LYS A 23 15.21 11.68 5.98
N SER A 24 14.07 12.17 6.48
CA SER A 24 12.77 11.96 5.84
C SER A 24 12.72 12.46 4.39
N ILE A 25 13.45 13.54 4.07
CA ILE A 25 13.56 14.10 2.72
C ILE A 25 14.30 13.20 1.73
N GLU A 26 15.12 12.27 2.21
CA GLU A 26 15.85 11.31 1.37
C GLU A 26 14.94 10.17 0.90
N ASN A 27 13.73 10.04 1.46
CA ASN A 27 12.77 9.05 1.03
C ASN A 27 12.25 9.36 -0.38
N LYS A 28 12.75 8.61 -1.35
CA LYS A 28 12.28 8.67 -2.73
C LYS A 28 11.14 7.68 -2.96
N LEU A 29 10.32 7.99 -3.95
CA LEU A 29 9.39 7.03 -4.55
C LEU A 29 10.22 5.98 -5.31
N THR A 30 10.15 4.72 -4.89
CA THR A 30 10.90 3.64 -5.55
C THR A 30 10.00 2.47 -5.92
N CYS A 31 10.36 1.77 -6.99
CA CYS A 31 9.66 0.56 -7.42
C CYS A 31 9.72 -0.54 -6.35
N GLY A 32 10.85 -0.66 -5.63
CA GLY A 32 11.01 -1.63 -4.55
C GLY A 32 10.03 -1.39 -3.40
N THR A 33 9.87 -0.14 -2.96
CA THR A 33 8.86 0.21 -1.95
C THR A 33 7.45 -0.04 -2.46
N ALA A 34 7.13 0.41 -3.68
CA ALA A 34 5.80 0.20 -4.25
C ALA A 34 5.44 -1.28 -4.39
N THR A 35 6.40 -2.11 -4.80
CA THR A 35 6.24 -3.58 -4.89
C THR A 35 6.00 -4.21 -3.53
N ARG A 36 6.75 -3.79 -2.51
CA ARG A 36 6.55 -4.28 -1.13
C ARG A 36 5.16 -3.91 -0.61
N LEU A 37 4.72 -2.68 -0.85
CA LEU A 37 3.39 -2.22 -0.43
C LEU A 37 2.26 -2.93 -1.19
N ARG A 38 2.41 -3.19 -2.49
CA ARG A 38 1.43 -3.97 -3.26
C ARG A 38 1.29 -5.39 -2.71
N ARG A 39 2.41 -6.08 -2.47
CA ARG A 39 2.40 -7.43 -1.87
C ARG A 39 1.79 -7.46 -0.48
N PHE A 40 1.95 -6.40 0.30
CA PHE A 40 1.29 -6.29 1.61
C PHE A 40 -0.23 -6.24 1.46
N VAL A 41 -0.76 -5.44 0.52
CA VAL A 41 -2.20 -5.39 0.24
C VAL A 41 -2.71 -6.76 -0.23
N ASP A 42 -2.02 -7.39 -1.18
CA ASP A 42 -2.41 -8.72 -1.68
C ASP A 42 -2.40 -9.77 -0.54
N ALA A 43 -1.42 -9.70 0.37
CA ALA A 43 -1.34 -10.58 1.53
C ALA A 43 -2.46 -10.34 2.55
N VAL A 44 -2.86 -9.09 2.79
CA VAL A 44 -4.00 -8.77 3.68
C VAL A 44 -5.29 -9.32 3.09
N LEU A 45 -5.57 -9.08 1.80
CA LEU A 45 -6.74 -9.63 1.11
C LEU A 45 -6.76 -11.17 1.19
N ALA A 46 -5.64 -11.82 0.92
CA ALA A 46 -5.54 -13.28 0.97
C ALA A 46 -5.70 -13.84 2.40
N TYR A 47 -5.18 -13.14 3.40
CA TYR A 47 -5.25 -13.57 4.80
C TYR A 47 -6.64 -13.40 5.41
N THR A 48 -7.31 -12.29 5.12
CA THR A 48 -8.65 -12.01 5.66
C THR A 48 -9.77 -12.67 4.84
N GLY A 49 -9.50 -12.99 3.57
CA GLY A 49 -10.53 -13.44 2.63
C GLY A 49 -11.52 -12.35 2.25
N ALA A 50 -11.21 -11.07 2.52
CA ALA A 50 -12.08 -9.95 2.20
C ALA A 50 -12.09 -9.67 0.69
N GLU A 51 -13.25 -9.28 0.15
CA GLU A 51 -13.38 -8.86 -1.25
C GLU A 51 -12.75 -7.48 -1.50
N GLU A 52 -12.79 -6.61 -0.50
CA GLU A 52 -12.27 -5.24 -0.55
C GLU A 52 -11.54 -4.88 0.76
N ILE A 53 -10.68 -3.87 0.69
CA ILE A 53 -10.03 -3.27 1.87
C ILE A 53 -10.10 -1.74 1.80
N ASP A 54 -10.09 -1.11 2.97
CA ASP A 54 -9.91 0.33 3.10
C ASP A 54 -8.42 0.67 3.29
N ILE A 55 -7.89 1.55 2.44
CA ILE A 55 -6.52 2.04 2.56
C ILE A 55 -6.53 3.44 3.17
N ILE A 56 -6.13 3.55 4.43
CA ILE A 56 -5.92 4.83 5.11
C ILE A 56 -4.44 5.21 4.98
N ALA A 57 -4.16 6.32 4.30
CA ALA A 57 -2.80 6.75 3.99
C ALA A 57 -2.59 8.24 4.30
N HIS A 58 -1.34 8.62 4.59
CA HIS A 58 -0.95 9.99 4.91
C HIS A 58 0.29 10.41 4.12
N SER A 59 0.32 11.67 3.67
CA SER A 59 1.46 12.30 2.96
C SER A 59 1.95 11.44 1.76
N MET A 60 3.24 11.15 1.65
CA MET A 60 3.82 10.27 0.62
C MET A 60 3.13 8.90 0.52
N GLY A 61 2.50 8.43 1.61
CA GLY A 61 1.70 7.21 1.62
C GLY A 61 0.50 7.29 0.68
N VAL A 62 -0.10 8.46 0.48
CA VAL A 62 -1.22 8.66 -0.47
C VAL A 62 -0.73 8.43 -1.90
N THR A 63 0.47 8.91 -2.24
CA THR A 63 1.08 8.68 -3.55
C THR A 63 1.34 7.20 -3.78
N TYR A 64 1.92 6.50 -2.79
CA TYR A 64 2.11 5.05 -2.87
C TYR A 64 0.77 4.30 -2.98
N ALA A 65 -0.23 4.66 -2.19
CA ALA A 65 -1.56 4.06 -2.24
C ALA A 65 -2.16 4.16 -3.66
N ARG A 66 -2.04 5.31 -4.32
CA ARG A 66 -2.53 5.47 -5.70
C ARG A 66 -1.77 4.59 -6.68
N ILE A 67 -0.45 4.55 -6.57
CA ILE A 67 0.44 3.71 -7.40
C ILE A 67 0.05 2.22 -7.29
N ILE A 68 -0.10 1.71 -6.06
CA ILE A 68 -0.42 0.29 -5.86
C ILE A 68 -1.84 -0.05 -6.30
N ILE A 69 -2.81 0.87 -6.15
CA ILE A 69 -4.19 0.69 -6.67
C ILE A 69 -4.20 0.63 -8.20
N GLN A 70 -3.45 1.51 -8.86
CA GLN A 70 -3.37 1.56 -10.33
C GLN A 70 -2.49 0.46 -10.93
N GLY A 71 -1.67 -0.21 -10.13
CA GLY A 71 -0.80 -1.30 -10.57
C GLY A 71 0.45 -0.85 -11.33
N ASN A 72 0.77 0.45 -11.33
CA ASN A 72 1.94 0.97 -12.05
C ASN A 72 2.42 2.32 -11.52
N MET A 73 3.66 2.67 -11.87
CA MET A 73 4.29 3.96 -11.58
C MET A 73 4.98 4.49 -12.85
N TRP A 74 4.15 4.78 -13.88
CA TRP A 74 4.63 5.17 -15.21
C TRP A 74 5.51 6.42 -15.22
N ILE A 75 5.16 7.43 -14.42
CA ILE A 75 5.78 8.76 -14.48
C ILE A 75 7.23 8.74 -13.97
N LEU A 76 7.58 7.84 -13.04
CA LEU A 76 8.89 7.89 -12.37
C LEU A 76 9.85 6.79 -12.82
N HIS A 77 9.41 5.54 -12.88
CA HIS A 77 10.32 4.41 -13.07
C HIS A 77 9.84 3.34 -14.06
N ARG A 78 8.74 3.57 -14.80
CA ARG A 78 8.08 2.54 -15.64
C ARG A 78 7.89 1.20 -14.90
N CYS A 79 7.64 1.30 -13.60
CA CYS A 79 7.49 0.14 -12.72
C CYS A 79 6.06 -0.41 -12.85
N GLN A 80 5.95 -1.72 -13.08
CA GLN A 80 4.67 -2.42 -13.19
C GLN A 80 4.51 -3.35 -11.99
N LEU A 81 3.38 -3.23 -11.30
CA LEU A 81 3.07 -3.93 -10.05
C LEU A 81 2.01 -5.03 -10.26
N GLY A 82 1.42 -5.09 -11.45
CA GLY A 82 0.32 -5.96 -11.82
C GLY A 82 -0.87 -5.15 -12.34
N ASP A 83 -2.02 -5.81 -12.46
CA ASP A 83 -3.25 -5.13 -12.85
C ASP A 83 -3.75 -4.19 -11.75
N PRO A 84 -4.53 -3.15 -12.12
CA PRO A 84 -5.23 -2.33 -11.14
C PRO A 84 -6.05 -3.21 -10.19
N LEU A 85 -6.05 -2.91 -8.88
CA LEU A 85 -6.77 -3.73 -7.88
C LEU A 85 -8.28 -3.87 -8.17
N LYS A 86 -8.86 -2.92 -8.92
CA LYS A 86 -10.27 -2.95 -9.32
C LYS A 86 -10.50 -3.50 -10.74
N SER A 87 -9.51 -4.10 -11.40
CA SER A 87 -9.77 -4.70 -12.71
C SER A 87 -10.74 -5.86 -12.53
N LYS A 88 -11.99 -5.63 -12.94
CA LYS A 88 -13.03 -6.65 -12.98
C LYS A 88 -12.57 -7.77 -13.93
N ASN A 89 -12.00 -8.84 -13.40
CA ASN A 89 -12.04 -10.12 -14.09
C ASN A 89 -13.46 -10.65 -13.93
N LYS A 90 -14.29 -10.35 -14.93
CA LYS A 90 -15.59 -10.96 -15.13
C LYS A 90 -15.52 -11.80 -16.39
#